data_AF-A0A327Z1P1-F1
#
_entry.id   AF-A0A327Z1P1-F1
#
_cell.length_a   1.000
_cell.length_b   1.000
_cell.length_c   1.000
_cell.angle_alpha   90.00
_cell.angle_beta   90.00
_cell.angle_gamma   90.00
#
_symmetry.space_group_name_H-M   'P 1'
#
loop_
_entity.id
_entity.type
_entity.pdbx_description
1 polymer ?
#
loop_
_entity_poly.entity_id
_entity_poly.type
_entity_poly.pdbx_seq_one_letter_code
_entity_poly.pdbx_strand_id
1 'polypeptide(L)'
;MTAPPNDPAHGTPPCPVPGSQPADPITGPAALLAEGFVYLVAGGDMVAVFDYADSAATQRAVMEAAGLDTASARLAPAQWDAARELILDVNPGLVITEVRRGTEESGPA
;
A
#
# COMPACT_ATOMS: atom_id res chain seq x y z
N MET A 1 -28.22 -19.28 -60.27
CA MET A 1 -28.67 -18.68 -58.98
C MET A 1 -27.46 -17.99 -58.41
N THR A 2 -27.37 -16.67 -58.61
CA THR A 2 -26.20 -15.83 -58.30
C THR A 2 -26.69 -14.70 -57.41
N ALA A 3 -26.17 -14.60 -56.18
CA ALA A 3 -26.14 -13.36 -55.40
C ALA A 3 -24.74 -12.76 -55.61
N PRO A 4 -24.55 -11.42 -55.78
CA PRO A 4 -24.99 -10.38 -54.84
C PRO A 4 -25.44 -9.05 -55.54
N PRO A 5 -25.74 -7.93 -54.85
CA PRO A 5 -24.71 -7.04 -54.29
C PRO A 5 -25.03 -6.50 -52.88
N ASN A 6 -23.97 -6.28 -52.08
CA ASN A 6 -24.02 -5.48 -50.86
C ASN A 6 -24.18 -4.00 -51.24
N ASP A 7 -25.14 -3.34 -50.62
CA ASP A 7 -25.41 -1.91 -50.74
C ASP A 7 -24.36 -1.08 -49.97
N PRO A 8 -23.77 -0.04 -50.59
CA PRO A 8 -22.90 0.91 -49.93
C PRO A 8 -23.65 2.18 -49.53
N ALA A 9 -23.23 2.76 -48.39
CA ALA A 9 -23.45 4.14 -47.96
C ALA A 9 -24.65 4.42 -47.03
N HIS A 10 -24.33 4.50 -45.74
CA HIS A 10 -24.64 5.60 -44.79
C HIS A 10 -24.09 5.16 -43.43
N GLY A 11 -23.15 5.79 -42.74
CA GLY A 11 -22.33 6.96 -42.99
C GLY A 11 -21.25 6.93 -41.89
N THR A 12 -19.98 6.95 -42.27
CA THR A 12 -18.86 7.07 -41.34
C THR A 12 -18.60 8.55 -41.10
N PRO A 13 -18.76 9.11 -39.88
CA PRO A 13 -18.13 10.37 -39.58
C PRO A 13 -16.61 10.17 -39.43
N PRO A 14 -15.80 11.13 -39.89
CA PRO A 14 -14.35 10.99 -40.01
C PRO A 14 -13.67 10.95 -38.64
N CYS A 15 -12.54 10.24 -38.57
CA CYS A 15 -11.65 10.22 -37.42
C CYS A 15 -11.21 11.63 -36.99
N PRO A 16 -11.14 11.89 -35.68
CA PRO A 16 -10.11 12.74 -35.11
C PRO A 16 -9.20 11.89 -34.21
N VAL A 17 -8.00 11.58 -34.69
CA VAL A 17 -6.80 11.55 -33.84
C VAL A 17 -6.34 13.01 -33.66
N PRO A 18 -5.53 13.42 -32.66
CA PRO A 18 -5.15 12.82 -31.38
C PRO A 18 -5.50 13.78 -30.21
N GLY A 19 -6.23 13.28 -29.22
CA GLY A 19 -6.51 14.01 -27.99
C GLY A 19 -6.14 13.12 -26.81
N SER A 20 -5.14 13.56 -26.06
CA SER A 20 -4.75 13.07 -24.75
C SER A 20 -5.97 12.88 -23.84
N GLN A 21 -6.62 11.73 -23.92
CA GLN A 21 -7.40 11.24 -22.81
C GLN A 21 -6.36 10.80 -21.79
N PRO A 22 -6.23 11.45 -20.61
CA PRO A 22 -5.56 10.75 -19.53
C PRO A 22 -6.36 9.45 -19.41
N ALA A 23 -5.72 8.33 -19.71
CA ALA A 23 -6.24 7.05 -19.30
C ALA A 23 -6.49 7.24 -17.81
N ASP A 24 -7.77 7.36 -17.42
CA ASP A 24 -8.18 7.14 -16.05
C ASP A 24 -7.39 5.91 -15.63
N PRO A 25 -6.46 6.01 -14.66
CA PRO A 25 -5.67 4.87 -14.31
C PRO A 25 -6.68 3.82 -13.92
N ILE A 26 -6.80 2.78 -14.74
CA ILE A 26 -7.44 1.54 -14.33
C ILE A 26 -6.64 1.16 -13.11
N THR A 27 -7.18 1.51 -11.94
CA THR A 27 -6.73 1.08 -10.64
C THR A 27 -6.96 -0.41 -10.66
N GLY A 28 -6.02 -1.14 -11.24
CA GLY A 28 -5.82 -2.53 -10.93
C GLY A 28 -5.63 -2.64 -9.43
N PRO A 29 -5.74 -3.85 -8.85
CA PRO A 29 -5.55 -4.05 -7.41
C PRO A 29 -4.19 -3.56 -6.88
N ALA A 30 -3.26 -3.16 -7.76
CA ALA A 30 -2.02 -2.49 -7.43
C ALA A 30 -2.16 -1.01 -7.01
N ALA A 31 -3.17 -0.26 -7.45
CA ALA A 31 -3.36 1.13 -6.99
C ALA A 31 -4.12 1.21 -5.64
N LEU A 32 -4.67 0.09 -5.15
CA LEU A 32 -5.10 -0.03 -3.75
C LEU A 32 -3.90 -0.16 -2.77
N LEU A 33 -2.66 -0.28 -3.28
CA LEU A 33 -1.44 -0.33 -2.48
C LEU A 33 -0.88 1.07 -2.15
N ALA A 34 -1.47 2.13 -2.69
CA ALA A 34 -1.04 3.51 -2.46
C ALA A 34 -1.76 4.21 -1.31
N GLU A 35 -2.82 3.61 -0.74
CA GLU A 35 -3.33 3.96 0.59
C GLU A 35 -2.67 3.03 1.62
N GLY A 36 -1.35 3.19 1.75
CA GLY A 36 -0.46 2.32 2.52
C GLY A 36 -0.81 2.32 4.01
N PHE A 37 -1.45 1.25 4.47
CA PHE A 37 -1.64 1.01 5.89
C PHE A 37 -0.29 0.78 6.57
N VAL A 38 -0.19 1.24 7.81
CA VAL A 38 0.93 0.97 8.71
C VAL A 38 0.50 -0.12 9.70
N TYR A 39 1.38 -1.08 9.91
CA TYR A 39 1.16 -2.24 10.76
C TYR A 39 2.05 -2.11 11.99
N LEU A 40 1.44 -2.11 13.16
CA LEU A 40 2.13 -1.95 14.44
C LEU A 40 2.16 -3.29 15.15
N VAL A 41 3.30 -3.57 15.78
CA VAL A 41 3.50 -4.73 16.66
C VAL A 41 4.17 -4.20 17.93
N ALA A 42 3.40 -4.15 19.02
CA ALA A 42 3.88 -3.79 20.34
C ALA A 42 4.23 -5.05 21.13
N GLY A 43 5.33 -5.00 21.87
CA GLY A 43 5.76 -6.04 22.80
C GLY A 43 6.55 -5.44 23.95
N GLY A 44 6.02 -5.54 25.17
CA GLY A 44 6.63 -4.93 26.36
C GLY A 44 6.74 -3.40 26.23
N ASP A 45 7.97 -2.89 26.20
CA ASP A 45 8.28 -1.46 26.08
C ASP A 45 8.71 -1.04 24.66
N MET A 46 8.45 -1.89 23.66
CA MET A 46 8.80 -1.63 22.26
C MET A 46 7.56 -1.64 21.38
N VAL A 47 7.53 -0.74 20.39
CA VAL A 47 6.59 -0.76 19.27
C VAL A 47 7.37 -0.79 17.95
N ALA A 48 7.19 -1.85 17.17
CA ALA A 48 7.71 -1.98 15.82
C ALA A 48 6.63 -1.63 14.80
N VAL A 49 7.00 -0.85 13.79
CA VAL A 49 6.07 -0.27 12.81
C VAL A 49 6.53 -0.67 11.41
N PHE A 50 5.64 -1.25 10.61
CA PHE A 50 5.94 -1.82 9.30
C PHE A 50 4.97 -1.29 8.24
N ASP A 51 5.44 -1.11 7.01
CA ASP A 51 4.57 -0.81 5.86
C ASP A 51 3.95 -2.07 5.21
N TYR A 52 4.33 -3.27 5.67
CA TYR A 52 3.87 -4.55 5.12
C TYR A 52 3.30 -5.48 6.19
N ALA A 53 2.14 -6.08 5.89
CA ALA A 53 1.45 -7.01 6.78
C ALA A 53 2.29 -8.26 7.12
N ASP A 54 3.05 -8.77 6.15
CA ASP A 54 3.85 -10.00 6.30
C ASP A 54 5.01 -9.82 7.28
N SER A 55 5.71 -8.68 7.19
CA SER A 55 6.78 -8.32 8.12
C SER A 55 6.24 -8.13 9.54
N ALA A 56 5.07 -7.49 9.68
CA ALA A 56 4.40 -7.35 10.97
C ALA A 56 3.94 -8.70 11.54
N ALA A 57 3.42 -9.60 10.71
CA ALA A 57 3.01 -10.94 11.14
C ALA A 57 4.21 -11.78 11.61
N THR A 58 5.34 -11.69 10.90
CA THR A 58 6.60 -12.33 11.31
C THR A 58 7.08 -11.77 12.65
N GLN A 59 7.12 -10.45 12.81
CA GLN A 59 7.56 -9.82 14.05
C GLN A 59 6.65 -10.20 15.22
N ARG A 60 5.33 -10.21 15.01
CA ARG A 60 4.36 -10.65 16.00
C ARG A 60 4.64 -12.09 16.44
N ALA A 61 4.84 -13.01 15.50
CA ALA A 61 5.14 -14.41 15.81
C ALA A 61 6.45 -14.55 16.62
N VAL A 62 7.47 -13.73 16.31
CA VAL A 62 8.73 -13.67 17.06
C VAL A 62 8.50 -13.18 18.50
N MET A 63 7.72 -12.11 18.69
CA MET A 63 7.42 -11.57 20.02
C MET A 63 6.54 -12.51 20.85
N GLU A 64 5.54 -13.14 20.24
CA GLU A 64 4.70 -14.17 20.88
C GLU A 64 5.56 -15.39 21.28
N ALA A 65 6.48 -15.84 20.42
CA ALA A 65 7.42 -16.92 20.74
C ALA A 65 8.40 -16.56 21.86
N ALA A 66 8.71 -15.27 22.03
CA ALA A 66 9.51 -14.76 23.14
C ALA A 66 8.70 -14.64 24.47
N GLY A 67 7.40 -14.97 24.46
CA GLY A 67 6.54 -14.88 25.64
C GLY A 67 6.17 -13.46 26.04
N LEU A 68 6.26 -12.50 25.12
CA LEU A 68 5.85 -11.11 25.35
C LEU A 68 4.34 -10.96 25.22
N ASP A 69 3.74 -10.11 26.05
CA ASP A 69 2.38 -9.64 25.85
C ASP A 69 2.36 -8.76 24.59
N THR A 70 1.89 -9.35 23.50
CA THR A 70 2.03 -8.81 22.14
C THR A 70 0.70 -8.25 21.67
N ALA A 71 0.69 -6.99 21.23
CA ALA A 71 -0.47 -6.35 20.64
C ALA A 71 -0.17 -5.90 19.21
N SER A 72 -1.09 -6.14 18.28
CA SER A 72 -0.93 -5.73 16.88
C SER A 72 -2.10 -4.87 16.41
N ALA A 73 -1.81 -3.80 15.68
CA ALA A 73 -2.82 -2.89 15.13
C ALA A 73 -2.51 -2.52 13.67
N ARG A 74 -3.54 -2.19 12.90
CA ARG A 74 -3.43 -1.66 11.54
C ARG A 74 -4.04 -0.27 11.51
N LEU A 75 -3.26 0.73 11.12
CA LEU A 75 -3.66 2.13 11.09
C LEU A 75 -3.39 2.75 9.72
N ALA A 76 -4.14 3.79 9.36
CA ALA A 76 -3.74 4.69 8.29
C ALA A 76 -2.51 5.52 8.72
N PRO A 77 -1.67 6.01 7.80
CA PRO A 77 -0.44 6.71 8.14
C PRO A 77 -0.68 8.01 8.92
N ALA A 78 -1.77 8.74 8.62
CA ALA A 78 -2.17 9.90 9.39
C ALA A 78 -2.64 9.55 10.82
N GLN A 79 -3.25 8.37 11.01
CA GLN A 79 -3.63 7.89 12.34
C GLN A 79 -2.42 7.44 13.15
N TRP A 80 -1.41 6.88 12.47
CA TRP A 80 -0.14 6.54 13.11
C TRP A 80 0.57 7.78 13.64
N ASP A 81 0.61 8.88 12.89
CA ASP A 81 1.25 10.13 13.32
C ASP A 81 0.63 10.65 14.64
N ALA A 82 -0.70 10.75 14.70
CA ALA A 82 -1.41 11.13 15.91
C ALA A 82 -1.24 10.12 17.07
N ALA A 83 -1.23 8.81 16.76
CA ALA A 83 -1.01 7.78 17.77
C ALA A 83 0.42 7.84 18.34
N ARG A 84 1.42 8.10 17.50
CA ARG A 84 2.82 8.25 17.91
C ARG A 84 2.98 9.39 18.91
N GLU A 85 2.39 10.54 18.63
CA GLU A 85 2.42 11.69 19.54
C GLU A 85 1.82 11.34 20.90
N LEU A 86 0.62 10.72 20.90
CA LEU A 86 -0.04 10.30 22.13
C LEU A 86 0.76 9.25 22.90
N ILE A 87 1.38 8.29 22.20
CA ILE A 87 2.20 7.25 22.80
C ILE A 87 3.42 7.86 23.50
N LEU A 88 4.10 8.81 22.85
CA LEU A 88 5.27 9.47 23.42
C LEU A 88 4.94 10.41 24.57
N ASP A 89 3.74 11.01 24.58
CA ASP A 89 3.24 11.79 25.70
C ASP A 89 2.97 10.91 26.93
N VAL A 90 2.31 9.77 26.73
CA VAL A 90 1.94 8.84 27.82
C VAL A 90 3.14 8.03 28.33
N ASN A 91 4.01 7.58 27.44
CA ASN A 91 5.22 6.83 27.77
C ASN A 91 6.42 7.36 26.96
N PRO A 92 7.13 8.38 27.46
CA PRO A 92 8.30 8.94 26.78
C PRO A 92 9.51 8.01 26.77
N GLY A 93 9.49 6.93 27.55
CA GLY A 93 10.54 5.91 27.57
C GLY A 93 10.38 4.83 26.48
N LEU A 94 9.20 4.75 25.86
CA LEU A 94 8.86 3.68 24.92
C LEU A 94 9.74 3.75 23.65
N VAL A 95 10.29 2.61 23.26
CA VAL A 95 11.12 2.51 22.06
C VAL A 95 10.24 2.24 20.84
N ILE A 96 10.15 3.22 19.94
CA ILE A 96 9.44 3.10 18.66
C ILE A 96 10.47 2.85 17.54
N THR A 97 10.33 1.72 16.84
CA THR A 97 11.19 1.36 15.70
C THR A 97 10.36 1.32 14.42
N GLU A 98 10.63 2.24 13.50
CA GLU A 98 10.03 2.21 12.15
C GLU A 98 10.90 1.36 11.22
N VAL A 99 10.38 0.18 10.86
CA VAL A 99 11.01 -0.76 9.92
C VAL A 99 10.36 -0.56 8.55
N ARG A 100 10.82 0.49 7.86
CA ARG A 100 10.51 0.69 6.45
C ARG A 100 11.57 -0.01 5.63
N ARG A 101 11.20 -0.61 4.49
CA ARG A 101 12.25 -1.09 3.57
C ARG A 101 13.09 0.12 3.18
N GLY A 102 14.37 0.11 3.55
CA GLY A 102 15.33 1.00 2.93
C GLY A 102 15.25 0.75 1.44
N THR A 103 15.17 1.80 0.63
CA THR A 103 15.46 1.66 -0.78
C THR A 103 16.92 1.22 -0.84
N GLU A 104 17.15 -0.09 -0.97
CA GLU A 104 18.43 -0.63 -1.39
C GLU A 104 18.58 -0.31 -2.88
N GLU A 105 18.65 0.97 -3.21
CA GLU A 105 19.23 1.46 -4.45
C GLU A 105 20.75 1.43 -4.31
N SER A 106 21.32 0.23 -4.26
CA SER A 106 22.74 0.03 -4.54
C SER A 106 22.85 -0.75 -5.84
N GLY A 107 23.08 0.03 -6.90
CA GLY A 107 23.25 -0.42 -8.27
C GLY A 107 24.50 -1.29 -8.50
N PRO A 108 24.72 -1.69 -9.77
CA PRO A 108 25.64 -2.76 -10.14
C PRO A 108 27.10 -2.32 -10.04
N ALA A 109 27.96 -3.22 -9.59
CA ALA A 109 29.40 -3.16 -9.77
C ALA A 109 29.85 -4.35 -10.63
#